data_AF-U2C5S6-F1
#
_entry.id   AF-U2C5S6-F1
#
_cell.length_a   1.000
_cell.length_b   1.000
_cell.length_c   1.000
_cell.angle_alpha   90.00
_cell.angle_beta   90.00
_cell.angle_gamma   90.00
#
_symmetry.space_group_name_H-M   'P 1'
#
loop_
_entity.id
_entity.type
_entity.pdbx_description
1 polymer ?
#
loop_
_entity_poly.entity_id
_entity_poly.type
_entity_poly.pdbx_seq_one_letter_code
_entity_poly.pdbx_strand_id
1 'polypeptide(L)' 'MKAKIIHILCEGQTEQGFVEEVLHPYLQNNGVTGVKSILITTNKKKNARGGTLTYNHVLTDINLL' A
#
# COMPACT_ATOMS: atom_id res chain seq x y z
N MET A 1 14.33 20.25 4.89
CA MET A 1 14.30 18.91 4.27
C MET A 1 12.88 18.61 3.84
N LYS A 2 12.63 18.21 2.59
CA LYS A 2 11.28 17.85 2.13
C LYS A 2 10.95 16.44 2.60
N ALA A 3 9.84 16.27 3.32
CA ALA A 3 9.39 14.96 3.76
C ALA A 3 9.10 14.06 2.54
N LYS A 4 9.59 12.81 2.57
CA LYS A 4 9.32 11.81 1.55
C LYS A 4 8.35 10.80 2.14
N ILE A 5 7.13 10.74 1.62
CA ILE A 5 6.10 9.79 2.05
C ILE A 5 5.83 8.86 0.87
N ILE A 6 5.87 7.55 1.12
CA ILE A 6 5.61 6.52 0.12
C ILE A 6 4.33 5.77 0.51
N HIS A 7 3.38 5.75 -0.41
CA HIS A 7 2.16 4.94 -0.32
C HIS A 7 2.35 3.70 -1.18
N ILE A 8 2.21 2.52 -0.58
CA ILE A 8 2.44 1.23 -1.24
C ILE A 8 1.13 0.47 -1.27
N LEU A 9 0.67 0.14 -2.48
CA LEU A 9 -0.51 -0.68 -2.69
C LEU A 9 -0.10 -2.15 -2.63
N CYS A 10 -0.69 -2.88 -1.69
CA CYS A 10 -0.42 -4.28 -1.45
C CYS A 10 -1.60 -5.09 -1.98
N GLU A 11 -1.34 -6.11 -2.81
CA GLU A 11 -2.39 -6.98 -3.32
C GLU A 11 -3.08 -7.72 -2.18
N GLY A 12 -2.29 -8.39 -1.35
CA GLY A 12 -2.72 -9.26 -0.28
C GLY A 12 -2.06 -8.95 1.06
N GLN A 13 -2.42 -9.76 2.05
CA GLN A 13 -1.94 -9.62 3.41
C GLN A 13 -0.45 -9.95 3.53
N THR A 14 0.06 -10.87 2.70
CA THR A 14 1.48 -11.22 2.69
C THR A 14 2.34 -10.05 2.23
N GLU A 15 1.94 -9.35 1.16
CA GLU A 15 2.63 -8.15 0.69
C GLU A 15 2.53 -7.01 1.72
N GLN A 16 1.38 -6.86 2.37
CA GLN A 16 1.23 -5.91 3.47
C GLN A 16 2.20 -6.19 4.62
N GLY A 17 2.30 -7.45 5.07
CA GLY A 17 3.25 -7.87 6.11
C GLY A 17 4.70 -7.58 5.69
N PHE A 18 5.07 -7.89 4.45
CA PHE A 18 6.40 -7.55 3.93
C PHE A 18 6.67 -6.03 3.97
N VAL A 19 5.68 -5.20 3.59
CA VAL A 19 5.84 -3.74 3.65
C VAL A 19 6.07 -3.26 5.07
N GLU A 20 5.30 -3.76 6.02
CA GLU A 20 5.34 -3.31 7.42
C GLU A 20 6.60 -3.81 8.14
N GLU A 21 6.97 -5.07 7.95
CA GLU A 21 8.05 -5.71 8.71
C GLU A 21 9.44 -5.54 8.08
N VAL A 22 9.53 -5.42 6.76
CA VAL A 22 10.81 -5.41 6.03
C VAL A 22 11.05 -4.09 5.31
N LEU A 23 10.12 -3.68 4.46
CA LEU A 23 10.36 -2.56 3.55
C LEU A 23 10.30 -1.20 4.25
N HIS A 24 9.37 -1.03 5.19
CA HIS A 24 9.21 0.21 5.95
C HIS A 24 10.50 0.53 6.73
N PRO A 25 11.04 -0.36 7.59
CA PRO A 25 12.31 -0.11 8.28
C PRO A 25 13.46 0.22 7.32
N TYR A 26 13.56 -0.52 6.21
CA TYR A 26 14.59 -0.27 5.20
C TYR A 26 14.49 1.14 4.61
N LEU A 27 13.30 1.56 4.19
CA LEU A 27 13.10 2.88 3.56
C LEU A 27 13.33 4.02 4.55
N GLN A 28 12.91 3.86 5.81
CA GLN A 28 13.17 4.87 6.85
C GLN A 28 14.67 5.06 7.10
N ASN A 29 15.43 3.95 7.18
CA ASN A 29 16.89 4.01 7.30
C ASN A 29 17.57 4.67 6.10
N ASN A 30 16.89 4.72 4.95
CA ASN A 30 17.35 5.39 3.72
C ASN A 30 16.75 6.80 3.52
N GLY A 31 16.21 7.42 4.57
CA GLY A 31 15.76 8.81 4.56
C GLY A 31 14.36 9.05 4.01
N VAL A 32 13.51 8.02 3.96
CA VAL A 32 12.07 8.16 3.75
C VAL A 32 11.39 8.51 5.07
N THR A 33 10.55 9.53 5.08
CA THR A 33 9.91 10.06 6.29
C THR A 33 8.73 9.20 6.74
N GLY A 34 7.98 8.63 5.79
CA GLY A 34 6.84 7.78 6.10
C GLY A 34 6.58 6.75 5.00
N VAL A 35 6.15 5.56 5.42
CA VAL A 35 5.71 4.48 4.54
C VAL A 35 4.32 4.07 5.00
N LYS A 36 3.37 3.96 4.07
CA LYS A 36 2.00 3.51 4.33
C LYS A 36 1.64 2.35 3.42
N SER A 37 1.37 1.20 4.00
CA SER A 37 0.77 0.05 3.32
C SER A 37 -0.72 0.30 3.12
N ILE A 38 -1.24 -0.01 1.92
CA ILE A 38 -2.65 0.10 1.57
C ILE A 38 -3.05 -1.21 0.91
N LEU A 39 -3.83 -2.01 1.62
CA LEU A 39 -4.35 -3.27 1.09
C LEU A 39 -5.48 -2.97 0.10
N ILE A 40 -5.36 -3.42 -1.15
CA ILE A 40 -6.42 -3.21 -2.14
C ILE A 40 -7.69 -3.98 -1.77
N THR A 41 -8.83 -3.34 -2.04
CA THR A 41 -10.15 -3.88 -1.71
C THR A 41 -10.81 -4.43 -2.98
N THR A 42 -10.99 -5.74 -3.07
CA THR A 42 -11.64 -6.38 -4.23
C THR A 42 -13.14 -6.16 -4.25
N ASN A 43 -13.78 -6.09 -3.09
CA ASN A 43 -15.22 -5.85 -3.01
C ASN A 43 -15.56 -4.92 -1.85
N LYS A 44 -15.71 -3.62 -2.17
CA LYS A 44 -16.05 -2.57 -1.19
C LYS A 44 -17.36 -2.86 -0.45
N LYS A 45 -18.37 -3.47 -1.11
CA LYS A 45 -19.67 -3.80 -0.49
C LYS A 45 -19.60 -4.97 0.48
N LYS A 46 -18.65 -5.90 0.29
CA LYS A 46 -18.46 -7.07 1.16
C LYS A 46 -17.27 -6.95 2.10
N ASN A 47 -16.59 -5.79 2.11
CA ASN A 47 -15.33 -5.56 2.82
C ASN A 47 -14.27 -6.64 2.53
N ALA A 48 -14.32 -7.24 1.33
CA ALA A 48 -13.36 -8.26 0.92
C ALA A 48 -12.07 -7.57 0.50
N ARG A 49 -10.97 -7.99 1.12
CA ARG A 49 -9.61 -7.46 0.90
C ARG A 49 -8.76 -8.56 0.26
N GLY A 50 -7.90 -8.20 -0.68
CA GLY A 50 -7.09 -9.19 -1.42
C GLY A 50 -7.59 -9.42 -2.85
N GLY A 51 -6.67 -9.36 -3.82
CA GLY A 51 -6.87 -9.66 -5.24
C GLY A 51 -6.82 -8.42 -6.15
N THR A 52 -5.96 -8.40 -7.17
CA THR A 52 -6.03 -7.32 -8.18
C THR A 52 -7.02 -7.72 -9.27
N LEU A 53 -8.16 -7.03 -9.36
CA LEU A 53 -9.14 -7.29 -10.43
C LEU A 53 -8.71 -6.65 -11.76
N THR A 54 -8.22 -5.40 -11.75
CA THR A 54 -7.73 -4.68 -12.95
C THR A 54 -6.88 -3.44 -12.59
N TYR A 55 -6.03 -2.96 -13.52
CA TYR A 55 -5.28 -1.70 -13.41
C TYR A 55 -6.17 -0.48 -13.11
N ASN A 56 -7.40 -0.44 -13.62
CA ASN A 56 -8.34 0.66 -13.37
C ASN A 56 -8.78 0.73 -11.89
N HIS A 57 -8.85 -0.41 -11.20
CA HIS A 57 -9.13 -0.42 -9.76
C HIS A 57 -7.97 0.19 -8.97
N VAL A 58 -6.73 -0.11 -9.37
CA VAL A 58 -5.52 0.49 -8.78
C VAL A 58 -5.54 2.02 -8.94
N LEU A 59 -5.85 2.53 -10.14
CA LEU A 59 -5.98 3.98 -10.34
C LEU A 59 -7.08 4.61 -9.48
N THR A 60 -8.21 3.93 -9.33
CA THR A 60 -9.31 4.42 -8.49
C THR A 60 -8.89 4.50 -7.03
N ASP A 61 -8.21 3.46 -6.52
CA ASP A 61 -7.74 3.44 -5.13
C ASP A 61 -6.61 4.45 -4.89
N ILE A 62 -5.74 4.71 -5.87
CA ILE A 62 -4.74 5.81 -5.80
C ILE A 62 -5.43 7.17 -5.66
N ASN A 63 -6.49 7.42 -6.42
CA ASN A 63 -7.21 8.71 -6.39
C ASN A 63 -8.06 8.92 -5.12
N LEU A 64 -8.22 7.89 -4.29
CA LEU A 64 -8.95 7.95 -3.01
C LEU A 64 -8.04 8.19 -1.79
N LEU A 65 -6.72 8.17 -1.99
CA LEU A 65 -5.69 8.44 -0.96
C LEU A 65 -5.40 9.93 -0.83
#